data_AF-A0A4Q0MJS0-F1
#
_entry.id   AF-A0A4Q0MJS0-F1
#
_cell.length_a   1.000
_cell.length_b   1.000
_cell.length_c   1.000
_cell.angle_alpha   90.00
_cell.angle_beta   90.00
_cell.angle_gamma   90.00
#
_symmetry.space_group_name_H-M   'P 1'
#
loop_
_entity.id
_entity.type
_entity.pdbx_description
1 polymer ?
#
loop_
_entity_poly.entity_id
_entity_poly.type
_entity_poly.pdbx_seq_one_letter_code
_entity_poly.pdbx_strand_id
1 'polypeptide(L)'
;MDIKDNISPAVWLASREAGHDVAPNDPAAVSLRALLDDADARFTESPRMIANRAVQVQAMLAERGVKESAREVIEGLVSIGHVGERAGFGETCQHYVNARAASGSRVAALEALRRQPLPPPSGSEER
;
A
#
# COMPACT_ATOMS: atom_id res chain seq x y z
N MET A 1 -1.32 -22.30 18.80
CA MET A 1 -0.41 -21.15 18.69
C MET A 1 0.06 -21.13 17.25
N ASP A 2 -0.62 -20.36 16.41
CA ASP A 2 -0.46 -20.39 14.95
C ASP A 2 0.87 -19.75 14.54
N ILE A 3 1.78 -20.56 14.00
CA ILE A 3 3.14 -20.16 13.58
C ILE A 3 3.10 -19.24 12.34
N LYS A 4 1.94 -19.06 11.71
CA LYS A 4 1.77 -18.23 10.50
C LYS A 4 1.75 -16.71 10.77
N ASP A 5 1.63 -16.28 12.03
CA ASP A 5 1.57 -14.85 12.35
C ASP A 5 2.93 -14.12 12.35
N ASN A 6 4.06 -14.85 12.33
CA ASN A 6 5.36 -14.23 12.64
C ASN A 6 6.24 -13.84 11.43
N ILE A 7 5.75 -13.97 10.19
CA ILE A 7 6.52 -13.52 9.01
C ILE A 7 6.40 -12.00 8.89
N SER A 8 7.52 -11.28 8.89
CA SER A 8 7.52 -9.82 8.70
C SER A 8 6.76 -9.44 7.42
N PRO A 9 5.85 -8.44 7.43
CA PRO A 9 5.09 -8.04 6.24
C PRO A 9 6.00 -7.64 5.07
N ALA A 10 7.16 -7.06 5.37
CA ALA A 10 8.17 -6.72 4.36
C ALA A 10 8.78 -7.97 3.70
N VAL A 11 9.07 -9.02 4.48
CA VAL A 11 9.58 -10.29 3.96
C VAL A 11 8.50 -10.99 3.14
N TRP A 12 7.27 -10.99 3.62
CA TRP A 12 6.14 -11.58 2.89
C TRP A 12 5.91 -10.90 1.53
N LEU A 13 5.93 -9.57 1.48
CA LEU A 13 5.83 -8.82 0.22
C LEU A 13 7.03 -9.12 -0.70
N ALA A 14 8.25 -9.10 -0.16
CA ALA A 14 9.45 -9.35 -0.95
C ALA A 14 9.47 -10.76 -1.54
N SER A 15 9.12 -11.79 -0.76
CA SER A 15 9.00 -13.16 -1.25
C SER A 15 7.94 -13.28 -2.35
N ARG A 16 6.82 -12.55 -2.21
CA ARG A 16 5.76 -12.52 -3.21
C ARG A 16 6.22 -11.86 -4.51
N GLU A 17 6.98 -10.78 -4.44
CA GLU A 17 7.56 -10.10 -5.61
C GLU A 17 8.59 -10.97 -6.32
N ALA A 18 9.42 -11.68 -5.56
CA ALA A 18 10.45 -12.57 -6.08
C ALA A 18 9.91 -13.89 -6.63
N GLY A 19 8.71 -14.31 -6.21
CA GLY A 19 8.14 -15.62 -6.54
C GLY A 19 8.76 -16.79 -5.79
N HIS A 20 9.61 -16.52 -4.81
CA HIS A 20 10.25 -17.50 -3.92
C HIS A 20 10.49 -16.87 -2.54
N ASP A 21 10.75 -17.70 -1.52
CA ASP A 21 11.08 -17.18 -0.18
C ASP A 21 12.39 -16.39 -0.19
N VAL A 22 12.38 -15.22 0.43
CA VAL A 22 13.57 -14.38 0.63
C VAL A 22 13.96 -14.29 2.11
N ALA A 23 15.24 -14.04 2.38
CA ALA A 23 15.73 -13.87 3.73
C ALA A 23 15.33 -12.49 4.32
N PRO A 24 15.22 -12.35 5.65
CA PRO A 24 14.88 -11.08 6.29
C PRO A 24 15.84 -9.91 6.05
N ASN A 25 17.09 -10.22 5.70
CA ASN A 25 18.15 -9.27 5.36
C ASN A 25 18.32 -9.07 3.85
N ASP A 26 17.48 -9.69 3.04
CA ASP A 26 17.46 -9.46 1.59
C ASP A 26 17.22 -7.97 1.30
N PRO A 27 17.97 -7.34 0.36
CA PRO A 27 17.80 -5.93 0.04
C PRO A 27 16.35 -5.53 -0.30
N ALA A 28 15.58 -6.43 -0.95
CA ALA A 28 14.18 -6.18 -1.28
C ALA A 28 13.31 -6.11 -0.03
N ALA A 29 13.53 -7.01 0.94
CA ALA A 29 12.83 -7.04 2.21
C ALA A 29 13.20 -5.86 3.11
N VAL A 30 14.48 -5.45 3.13
CA VAL A 30 14.94 -4.26 3.86
C VAL A 30 14.29 -2.99 3.29
N SER A 31 14.26 -2.86 1.96
CA SER A 31 13.65 -1.71 1.29
C SER A 31 12.14 -1.64 1.55
N LEU A 32 11.45 -2.78 1.49
CA LEU A 32 10.02 -2.85 1.81
C LEU A 32 9.72 -2.54 3.27
N ARG A 33 10.62 -2.88 4.19
CA ARG A 33 10.46 -2.52 5.60
C ARG A 33 10.48 -1.01 5.77
N ALA A 34 11.49 -0.34 5.20
CA ALA A 34 11.57 1.12 5.24
C ALA A 34 10.34 1.79 4.61
N LEU A 35 9.85 1.26 3.48
CA LEU A 35 8.65 1.77 2.83
C LEU A 35 7.38 1.60 3.69
N LEU A 36 7.22 0.45 4.34
CA LEU A 36 6.08 0.20 5.23
C LEU A 36 6.15 1.04 6.50
N ASP A 37 7.34 1.28 7.05
CA ASP A 37 7.54 2.17 8.19
C ASP A 37 7.19 3.64 7.82
N ASP A 38 7.56 4.06 6.61
CA ASP A 38 7.20 5.39 6.08
C ASP A 38 5.68 5.51 5.86
N ALA A 39 5.03 4.44 5.43
CA ALA A 39 3.58 4.39 5.31
C ALA A 39 2.87 4.42 6.67
N ASP A 40 3.36 3.70 7.68
CA ASP A 40 2.82 3.71 9.06
C ASP A 40 2.87 5.11 9.71
N ALA A 41 3.86 5.93 9.35
CA ALA A 41 3.95 7.31 9.81
C ALA A 41 2.89 8.27 9.20
N ARG A 42 2.23 7.86 8.10
CA ARG A 42 1.29 8.68 7.32
C ARG A 42 -0.15 8.19 7.44
N PHE A 43 -0.33 6.88 7.50
CA PHE A 43 -1.63 6.21 7.51
C PHE A 43 -1.93 5.61 8.88
N THR A 44 -3.19 5.25 9.10
CA THR A 44 -3.62 4.69 10.39
C THR A 44 -3.47 3.18 10.51
N GLU A 45 -3.38 2.48 9.37
CA GLU A 45 -3.26 1.03 9.36
C GLU A 45 -1.84 0.52 9.62
N SER A 46 -1.75 -0.64 10.25
CA SER A 46 -0.46 -1.29 10.51
C SER A 46 0.26 -1.73 9.22
N PRO A 47 1.59 -1.93 9.26
CA PRO A 47 2.37 -2.42 8.13
C PRO A 47 1.80 -3.67 7.44
N ARG A 48 1.23 -4.61 8.21
CA ARG A 48 0.60 -5.82 7.64
C ARG A 48 -0.70 -5.50 6.89
N MET A 49 -1.51 -4.59 7.43
CA MET A 49 -2.75 -4.15 6.79
C MET A 49 -2.45 -3.37 5.50
N ILE A 50 -1.47 -2.47 5.53
CA ILE A 50 -0.97 -1.75 4.34
C ILE A 50 -0.52 -2.74 3.26
N ALA A 51 0.33 -3.70 3.62
CA ALA A 51 0.82 -4.72 2.71
C ALA A 51 -0.33 -5.54 2.07
N ASN A 52 -1.29 -6.00 2.87
CA ASN A 52 -2.44 -6.76 2.40
C ASN A 52 -3.30 -5.94 1.43
N ARG A 53 -3.61 -4.69 1.78
CA ARG A 53 -4.41 -3.78 0.94
C ARG A 53 -3.71 -3.48 -0.39
N ALA A 54 -2.40 -3.26 -0.37
CA ALA A 54 -1.62 -3.05 -1.59
C ALA A 54 -1.66 -4.27 -2.53
N VAL A 55 -1.59 -5.50 -1.98
CA VAL A 55 -1.76 -6.73 -2.77
C VAL A 55 -3.17 -6.87 -3.34
N GLN A 56 -4.20 -6.47 -2.59
CA GLN A 56 -5.58 -6.42 -3.11
C GLN A 56 -5.71 -5.43 -4.26
N VAL A 57 -5.15 -4.22 -4.13
CA VAL A 57 -5.12 -3.22 -5.21
C VAL A 57 -4.40 -3.76 -6.45
N GLN A 58 -3.23 -4.38 -6.28
CA GLN A 58 -2.51 -5.03 -7.38
C GLN A 58 -3.40 -6.03 -8.12
N ALA A 59 -4.15 -6.88 -7.39
CA ALA A 59 -5.07 -7.84 -8.01
C ALA A 59 -6.22 -7.14 -8.77
N MET A 60 -6.85 -6.14 -8.15
CA MET A 60 -7.94 -5.37 -8.77
C MET A 60 -7.50 -4.62 -10.03
N LEU A 61 -6.27 -4.11 -10.06
CA LEU A 61 -5.68 -3.48 -11.25
C LEU A 61 -5.37 -4.52 -12.34
N ALA A 62 -4.82 -5.67 -11.96
CA ALA A 62 -4.52 -6.76 -12.89
C ALA A 62 -5.78 -7.30 -13.59
N GLU A 63 -6.90 -7.44 -12.87
CA GLU A 63 -8.22 -7.79 -13.44
C GLU A 63 -8.68 -6.81 -14.52
N ARG A 64 -8.22 -5.56 -14.46
CA ARG A 64 -8.50 -4.49 -15.44
C ARG A 64 -7.42 -4.36 -16.51
N GLY A 65 -6.47 -5.29 -16.57
CA GLY A 65 -5.36 -5.29 -17.53
C GLY A 65 -4.22 -4.31 -17.17
N VAL A 66 -4.24 -3.72 -15.98
CA VAL A 66 -3.20 -2.79 -15.51
C VAL A 66 -2.15 -3.57 -14.71
N LYS A 67 -0.90 -3.54 -15.18
CA LYS A 67 0.23 -4.14 -14.47
C LYS A 67 0.83 -3.11 -13.52
N GLU A 68 0.67 -3.34 -12.23
CA GLU A 68 1.24 -2.52 -11.18
C GLU A 68 1.45 -3.39 -9.94
N SER A 69 2.64 -3.34 -9.34
CA SER A 69 3.00 -4.13 -8.17
C SER A 69 2.48 -3.50 -6.87
N ALA A 70 2.32 -4.31 -5.83
CA ALA A 70 1.96 -3.83 -4.50
C ALA A 70 2.96 -2.77 -3.97
N ARG A 71 4.27 -2.92 -4.22
CA ARG A 71 5.27 -1.90 -3.90
C ARG A 71 5.00 -0.58 -4.60
N GLU A 72 4.74 -0.59 -5.90
CA GLU A 72 4.44 0.63 -6.65
C GLU A 72 3.19 1.35 -6.14
N VAL A 73 2.18 0.58 -5.70
CA VAL A 73 0.99 1.13 -5.04
C VAL A 73 1.38 1.84 -3.74
N ILE A 74 2.14 1.18 -2.85
CA ILE A 74 2.55 1.77 -1.57
C ILE A 74 3.41 3.02 -1.80
N GLU A 75 4.41 2.95 -2.67
CA GLU A 75 5.26 4.09 -3.04
C GLU A 75 4.43 5.27 -3.55
N GLY A 76 3.47 5.00 -4.43
CA GLY A 76 2.56 6.01 -4.96
C GLY A 76 1.77 6.70 -3.85
N LEU A 77 1.14 5.93 -2.97
CA LEU A 77 0.30 6.48 -1.90
C LEU A 77 1.11 7.20 -0.82
N VAL A 78 2.29 6.69 -0.46
CA VAL A 78 3.24 7.36 0.44
C VAL A 78 3.70 8.69 -0.13
N SER A 79 3.89 8.79 -1.46
CA SER A 79 4.33 10.04 -2.09
C SER A 79 3.30 11.17 -1.97
N ILE A 80 2.01 10.84 -1.83
CA ILE A 80 0.93 11.82 -1.77
C ILE A 80 0.42 12.08 -0.35
N GLY A 81 0.71 11.18 0.61
CA GLY A 81 0.34 11.35 2.01
C GLY A 81 1.38 12.12 2.82
N HIS A 82 0.92 12.94 3.75
CA HIS A 82 1.79 13.69 4.65
C HIS A 82 1.99 12.95 5.98
N VAL A 83 3.19 13.08 6.55
CA VAL A 83 3.50 12.53 7.88
C VAL A 83 2.55 13.16 8.91
N GLY A 84 1.91 12.33 9.74
CA GLY A 84 0.95 12.78 10.74
C GLY A 84 -0.43 13.13 10.22
N GLU A 85 -0.71 13.03 8.92
CA GLU A 85 -2.06 13.21 8.35
C GLU A 85 -3.05 12.17 8.88
N ARG A 86 -2.53 10.95 9.20
CA ARG A 86 -3.31 9.82 9.73
C ARG A 86 -4.52 9.52 8.85
N ALA A 87 -4.30 9.46 7.54
CA ALA A 87 -5.31 9.11 6.55
C ALA A 87 -5.64 7.61 6.60
N GLY A 88 -6.78 7.24 6.00
CA GLY A 88 -7.15 5.85 5.76
C GLY A 88 -6.45 5.30 4.52
N PHE A 89 -5.57 4.32 4.67
CA PHE A 89 -4.88 3.68 3.55
C PHE A 89 -5.87 2.89 2.70
N GLY A 90 -6.84 2.19 3.31
CA GLY A 90 -7.88 1.46 2.59
C GLY A 90 -8.76 2.34 1.72
N GLU A 91 -9.20 3.47 2.25
CA GLU A 91 -10.00 4.45 1.52
C GLU A 91 -9.15 5.07 0.41
N THR A 92 -7.91 5.44 0.71
CA THR A 92 -6.99 5.98 -0.29
C THR A 92 -6.76 4.97 -1.44
N CYS A 93 -6.62 3.68 -1.12
CA CYS A 93 -6.53 2.60 -2.11
C CYS A 93 -7.77 2.53 -3.01
N GLN A 94 -8.97 2.66 -2.44
CA GLN A 94 -10.22 2.63 -3.21
C GLN A 94 -10.33 3.81 -4.18
N HIS A 95 -9.96 5.01 -3.73
CA HIS A 95 -9.90 6.20 -4.58
C HIS A 95 -8.83 6.03 -5.67
N TYR A 96 -7.69 5.43 -5.33
CA TYR A 96 -6.61 5.17 -6.27
C TYR A 96 -7.02 4.20 -7.38
N VAL A 97 -7.66 3.08 -7.06
CA VAL A 97 -8.14 2.12 -8.08
C VAL A 97 -9.11 2.79 -9.05
N ASN A 98 -10.03 3.61 -8.54
CA ASN A 98 -10.98 4.36 -9.37
C ASN A 98 -10.25 5.37 -10.27
N ALA A 99 -9.30 6.13 -9.72
CA ALA A 99 -8.50 7.07 -10.48
C ALA A 99 -7.63 6.37 -11.54
N ARG A 100 -7.04 5.21 -11.24
CA ARG A 100 -6.25 4.40 -12.18
C ARG A 100 -7.07 3.73 -13.26
N ALA A 101 -8.33 3.39 -12.99
CA ALA A 101 -9.24 2.91 -14.02
C ALA A 101 -9.66 4.04 -14.96
N ALA A 102 -9.81 5.26 -14.46
CA ALA A 102 -10.15 6.45 -15.24
C ALA A 102 -8.94 7.06 -15.99
N SER A 103 -7.72 6.83 -15.51
CA SER A 103 -6.49 7.37 -16.09
C SER A 103 -5.57 6.27 -16.59
N GLY A 104 -5.11 6.38 -17.84
CA GLY A 104 -4.13 5.43 -18.39
C GLY A 104 -2.74 5.47 -17.72
N SER A 105 -2.52 6.33 -16.71
CA SER A 105 -1.22 6.61 -16.10
C SER A 105 -1.30 6.68 -14.59
N ARG A 106 -0.34 6.05 -13.90
CA ARG A 106 -0.14 6.17 -12.44
C ARG A 106 0.03 7.61 -11.99
N VAL A 107 0.81 8.39 -12.73
CA VAL A 107 1.08 9.81 -12.38
C VAL A 107 -0.22 10.60 -12.36
N ALA A 108 -1.06 10.46 -13.39
CA ALA A 108 -2.33 11.17 -13.50
C ALA A 108 -3.31 10.78 -12.37
N ALA A 109 -3.33 9.49 -11.98
CA ALA A 109 -4.13 9.05 -10.84
C ALA A 109 -3.66 9.70 -9.52
N LEU A 110 -2.35 9.69 -9.25
CA LEU A 110 -1.79 10.29 -8.03
C LEU A 110 -2.00 11.81 -7.98
N GLU A 111 -1.86 12.50 -9.11
CA GLU A 111 -2.20 13.93 -9.22
C GLU A 111 -3.69 14.19 -8.98
N ALA A 112 -4.57 13.31 -9.46
CA ALA A 112 -5.99 13.43 -9.18
C ALA A 112 -6.29 13.30 -7.68
N LEU A 113 -5.62 12.37 -6.98
CA LEU A 113 -5.76 12.21 -5.53
C LEU A 113 -5.18 13.40 -4.77
N ARG A 114 -4.00 13.93 -5.16
CA ARG A 114 -3.36 15.10 -4.50
C ARG A 114 -4.21 16.38 -4.51
N ARG A 115 -5.17 16.49 -5.44
CA ARG A 115 -6.04 17.67 -5.52
C ARG A 115 -7.10 17.72 -4.42
N GLN A 116 -7.24 16.65 -3.64
CA GLN A 116 -8.21 16.54 -2.55
C GLN A 116 -7.48 16.07 -1.28
N PRO A 117 -7.96 16.44 -0.08
CA PRO A 117 -7.48 15.83 1.16
C PRO A 117 -7.63 14.31 1.08
N LEU A 118 -6.65 13.56 1.60
CA LEU A 118 -6.79 12.11 1.65
C LEU A 118 -7.99 11.73 2.53
N PRO A 119 -8.71 10.66 2.19
CA PRO A 119 -9.88 10.25 2.96
C PRO A 119 -9.47 9.86 4.40
N PRO A 120 -10.28 10.23 5.40
CA PRO A 120 -10.07 9.73 6.75
C PRO A 120 -10.29 8.20 6.78
N PRO A 121 -9.73 7.48 7.76
CA PRO A 121 -10.00 6.06 7.93
C PRO A 121 -11.51 5.83 8.17
N SER A 122 -12.11 4.86 7.48
CA SER A 122 -13.51 4.47 7.79
C SER A 122 -13.53 3.79 9.15
N GLY A 123 -14.05 4.50 10.16
CA GLY A 123 -14.07 3.99 11.54
C GLY A 123 -13.76 5.03 12.63
N SER A 124 -13.68 6.32 12.33
CA SER A 124 -13.83 7.37 13.35
C SER A 124 -15.30 7.74 13.55
N GLU A 125 -16.16 6.74 13.77
CA GLU A 125 -17.39 6.92 14.54
C GLU A 125 -17.11 6.39 15.96
N GLU A 126 -17.08 7.35 16.89
CA GLU A 126 -17.17 7.20 18.35
C GLU A 126 -16.02 6.52 19.10
N ARG A 127 -15.18 7.36 19.72
CA ARG A 127 -14.91 7.30 21.16
C ARG A 127 -14.79 8.68 21.77
#